data_AF-Q72HT1-F1
#
_entry.id   AF-Q72HT1-F1
#
_cell.length_a   1.000
_cell.length_b   1.000
_cell.length_c   1.000
_cell.angle_alpha   90.00
_cell.angle_beta   90.00
_cell.angle_gamma   90.00
#
_symmetry.space_group_name_H-M   'P 1'
#
loop_
_entity.id
_entity.type
_entity.pdbx_description
1 polymer ?
#
loop_
_entity_poly.entity_id
_entity_poly.type
_entity_poly.pdbx_seq_one_letter_code
_entity_poly.pdbx_strand_id
1 'polypeptide(L)'
;MTRRGFLALGLVSLAACTPVVRRKGVPYVRQPEGVVEGGRREFFTALPHAGFAEPVRVRTYQGRPLFLVPQGEAMGPYPLAGLYSLYDPARRGQSPGLGGVLRRLAGGFGARRDPFRPPPHHLA
;
A
#
# COMPACT_ATOMS: atom_id res chain seq x y z
N MET A 1 -41.48 -8.23 40.66
CA MET A 1 -41.18 -7.93 39.24
C MET A 1 -42.42 -8.18 38.40
N THR A 2 -42.91 -7.18 37.68
CA THR A 2 -44.15 -7.26 36.88
C THR A 2 -43.90 -7.91 35.51
N ARG A 3 -44.88 -8.65 34.96
CA ARG A 3 -44.76 -9.34 33.64
C ARG A 3 -44.31 -8.41 32.50
N ARG A 4 -44.67 -7.12 32.59
CA ARG A 4 -44.28 -6.08 31.63
C ARG A 4 -42.77 -5.76 31.66
N GLY A 5 -42.14 -5.84 32.83
CA GLY A 5 -40.71 -5.60 32.98
C GLY A 5 -39.86 -6.70 32.33
N PHE A 6 -40.27 -7.96 32.47
CA PHE A 6 -39.61 -9.09 31.78
C PHE A 6 -39.73 -9.00 30.26
N LEU A 7 -40.90 -8.60 29.75
CA LEU A 7 -41.12 -8.36 28.32
C LEU A 7 -40.25 -7.23 27.78
N ALA A 8 -40.13 -6.12 28.52
CA ALA A 8 -39.27 -5.01 28.12
C ALA A 8 -37.79 -5.41 28.07
N LEU A 9 -37.31 -6.17 29.07
CA LEU A 9 -35.95 -6.71 29.09
C LEU A 9 -35.67 -7.67 27.92
N GLY A 10 -36.63 -8.54 27.59
CA GLY A 10 -36.50 -9.47 26.47
C GLY A 10 -36.52 -8.78 25.09
N LEU A 11 -37.28 -7.70 24.94
CA LEU A 11 -37.29 -6.94 23.68
C LEU A 11 -36.00 -6.13 23.48
N VAL A 12 -35.44 -5.58 24.55
CA VAL A 12 -34.14 -4.87 24.50
C VAL A 12 -33.01 -5.84 24.12
N SER A 13 -33.02 -7.08 24.62
CA SER A 13 -31.99 -8.07 24.25
C SER A 13 -32.11 -8.54 22.79
N LEU A 14 -33.32 -8.65 22.24
CA LEU A 14 -33.53 -8.94 20.81
C LEU A 14 -33.13 -7.75 19.93
N ALA A 15 -33.45 -6.52 20.34
CA ALA A 15 -33.08 -5.31 19.60
C ALA A 15 -31.56 -5.05 19.63
N ALA A 16 -30.85 -5.52 20.65
CA ALA A 16 -29.39 -5.45 20.75
C ALA A 16 -28.67 -6.43 19.80
N CYS A 17 -29.39 -7.37 19.17
CA CYS A 17 -28.84 -8.23 18.14
C CYS A 17 -28.61 -7.41 16.85
N THR A 18 -27.44 -6.78 16.76
CA THR A 18 -27.02 -6.08 15.55
C THR A 18 -26.98 -7.06 14.38
N PRO A 19 -27.55 -6.72 13.20
CA PRO A 19 -27.45 -7.59 12.04
C PRO A 19 -25.98 -7.86 11.72
N VAL A 20 -25.63 -9.15 11.54
CA VAL A 20 -24.29 -9.56 11.15
C VAL A 20 -23.95 -8.82 9.86
N VAL A 21 -23.01 -7.88 9.94
CA VAL A 21 -22.51 -7.15 8.77
C VAL A 21 -21.99 -8.19 7.79
N ARG A 22 -22.72 -8.45 6.71
CA ARG A 22 -22.30 -9.40 5.68
C ARG A 22 -21.03 -8.87 5.04
N ARG A 23 -19.88 -9.38 5.47
CA ARG A 23 -18.59 -9.09 4.86
C ARG A 23 -18.52 -9.84 3.53
N LYS A 24 -18.25 -9.13 2.45
CA LYS A 24 -18.01 -9.74 1.14
C LYS A 24 -16.57 -10.26 1.11
N GLY A 25 -16.39 -11.56 0.96
CA GLY A 25 -15.10 -12.16 0.58
C GLY A 25 -14.92 -12.02 -0.93
N VAL A 26 -13.86 -11.35 -1.36
CA VAL A 26 -13.53 -11.17 -2.79
C VAL A 26 -12.30 -12.02 -3.11
N PRO A 27 -12.46 -13.21 -3.73
CA PRO A 27 -11.35 -14.09 -4.06
C PRO A 27 -10.57 -13.59 -5.29
N TYR A 28 -9.40 -14.16 -5.51
CA TYR A 28 -8.62 -13.89 -6.72
C TYR A 28 -9.34 -14.39 -7.98
N VAL A 29 -9.41 -13.54 -9.02
CA VAL A 29 -9.92 -13.94 -10.34
C VAL A 29 -8.99 -14.97 -10.99
N ARG A 30 -7.68 -14.74 -10.88
CA ARG A 30 -6.63 -15.70 -11.24
C ARG A 30 -5.66 -15.74 -10.08
N GLN A 31 -5.61 -16.88 -9.40
CA GLN A 31 -4.72 -17.04 -8.26
C GLN A 31 -3.27 -17.14 -8.74
N PRO A 32 -2.37 -16.29 -8.23
CA PRO A 32 -0.96 -16.41 -8.55
C PRO A 32 -0.35 -17.65 -7.88
N GLU A 33 0.63 -18.25 -8.56
CA GLU A 33 1.36 -19.41 -8.06
C GLU A 33 2.09 -19.07 -6.75
N GLY A 34 2.06 -20.01 -5.79
CA GLY A 34 2.73 -19.84 -4.50
C GLY A 34 2.12 -18.80 -3.55
N VAL A 35 0.92 -18.28 -3.84
CA VAL A 35 0.18 -17.39 -2.92
C VAL A 35 -1.01 -18.14 -2.32
N VAL A 36 -0.96 -18.35 -1.02
CA VAL A 36 -2.09 -18.88 -0.23
C VAL A 36 -2.86 -17.70 0.37
N GLU A 37 -4.20 -17.73 0.29
CA GLU A 37 -5.04 -16.70 0.91
C GLU A 37 -4.82 -16.68 2.44
N GLY A 38 -4.56 -15.50 3.00
CA GLY A 38 -4.14 -15.36 4.40
C GLY A 38 -2.70 -15.80 4.70
N GLY A 39 -1.99 -16.39 3.74
CA GLY A 39 -0.61 -16.81 3.88
C GLY A 39 0.36 -15.64 4.01
N ARG A 40 1.37 -15.82 4.87
CA ARG A 40 2.46 -14.86 5.06
C ARG A 40 3.62 -15.20 4.13
N ARG A 41 4.13 -14.20 3.42
CA ARG A 41 5.37 -14.29 2.64
C ARG A 41 6.39 -13.28 3.14
N GLU A 42 7.63 -13.73 3.28
CA GLU A 42 8.77 -12.88 3.66
C GLU A 42 9.66 -12.63 2.45
N PHE A 43 10.06 -11.37 2.26
CA PHE A 43 11.00 -10.94 1.24
C PHE A 43 12.17 -10.21 1.89
N PHE A 44 13.35 -10.29 1.28
CA PHE A 44 14.50 -9.49 1.66
C PHE A 44 14.67 -8.37 0.63
N THR A 45 14.57 -7.12 1.08
CA THR A 45 14.66 -5.93 0.23
C THR A 45 15.54 -4.87 0.91
N ALA A 46 15.75 -3.73 0.25
CA ALA A 46 16.43 -2.59 0.84
C ALA A 46 15.54 -1.34 0.81
N LEU A 47 15.57 -0.56 1.89
CA LEU A 47 14.89 0.74 1.99
C LEU A 47 15.91 1.86 1.74
N PRO A 48 15.77 2.67 0.68
CA PRO A 48 16.62 3.83 0.48
C PRO A 48 16.19 4.97 1.43
N HIS A 49 17.11 5.43 2.27
CA HIS A 49 16.91 6.57 3.15
C HIS A 49 18.21 7.38 3.29
N ALA A 50 18.13 8.71 3.15
CA ALA A 50 19.25 9.63 3.32
C ALA A 50 20.53 9.26 2.52
N GLY A 51 20.38 8.69 1.32
CA GLY A 51 21.50 8.26 0.47
C GLY A 51 22.08 6.88 0.81
N PHE A 52 21.59 6.22 1.86
CA PHE A 52 21.95 4.86 2.23
C PHE A 52 20.81 3.87 1.93
N ALA A 53 21.15 2.60 1.74
CA ALA A 53 20.19 1.52 1.55
C ALA A 53 20.21 0.61 2.78
N GLU A 54 19.17 0.69 3.61
CA GLU A 54 19.04 -0.14 4.80
C GLU A 54 18.43 -1.51 4.43
N PRO A 55 19.08 -2.65 4.74
CA PRO A 55 18.53 -3.97 4.45
C PRO A 55 17.36 -4.28 5.38
N VAL A 56 16.21 -4.60 4.80
CA VAL A 56 14.96 -4.87 5.52
C VAL A 56 14.33 -6.18 5.07
N ARG A 57 13.76 -6.92 6.02
CA ARG A 57 12.86 -8.04 5.76
C ARG A 57 11.43 -7.56 5.78
N VAL A 58 10.72 -7.81 4.69
CA VAL A 58 9.35 -7.37 4.46
C VAL A 58 8.42 -8.57 4.60
N ARG A 59 7.44 -8.46 5.50
CA ARG A 59 6.30 -9.38 5.56
C ARG A 59 5.18 -8.84 4.70
N THR A 60 4.75 -9.67 3.78
CA THR A 60 3.64 -9.39 2.88
C THR A 60 2.52 -10.40 3.09
N TYR A 61 1.29 -9.92 2.96
CA TYR A 61 0.09 -10.74 2.91
C TYR A 61 -0.58 -10.45 1.58
N GLN A 62 -0.81 -11.47 0.76
CA GLN A 62 -1.51 -11.30 -0.52
C GLN A 62 -0.88 -10.21 -1.44
N GLY A 63 0.45 -10.03 -1.35
CA GLY A 63 1.20 -9.02 -2.10
C GLY A 63 1.22 -7.62 -1.48
N ARG A 64 0.59 -7.41 -0.32
CA ARG A 64 0.61 -6.14 0.43
C ARG A 64 1.65 -6.19 1.55
N PRO A 65 2.67 -5.32 1.53
CA PRO A 65 3.58 -5.15 2.66
C PRO A 65 2.79 -4.68 3.89
N LEU A 66 2.90 -5.40 5.01
CA LEU A 66 2.27 -4.98 6.27
C LEU A 66 3.28 -4.75 7.38
N PHE A 67 4.52 -5.21 7.21
CA PHE A 67 5.53 -5.07 8.25
C PHE A 67 6.94 -5.12 7.65
N LEU A 68 7.79 -4.17 8.06
CA LEU A 68 9.18 -4.06 7.64
C LEU A 68 10.06 -4.14 8.88
N VAL A 69 11.06 -5.02 8.86
CA VAL A 69 12.01 -5.21 9.96
C VAL A 69 13.43 -5.05 9.42
N PRO A 70 14.25 -4.15 9.97
CA PRO A 70 15.66 -4.07 9.61
C PRO A 70 16.39 -5.38 9.93
N GLN A 71 17.40 -5.72 9.13
CA GLN A 71 18.21 -6.92 9.35
C GLN A 71 19.47 -6.66 10.20
N GLY A 72 19.74 -5.39 10.56
CA GLY A 72 20.82 -5.02 11.46
C GLY A 72 20.46 -5.13 12.95
N GLU A 73 21.41 -4.85 13.83
CA GLU A 73 21.25 -4.97 15.29
C GLU A 73 20.26 -3.98 15.90
N ALA A 74 20.03 -2.83 15.25
CA ALA A 74 19.16 -1.78 15.76
C ALA A 74 17.89 -1.61 14.91
N MET A 75 16.75 -1.51 15.60
CA MET A 75 15.48 -1.14 14.99
C MET A 75 15.48 0.37 14.70
N GLY A 76 15.80 0.77 13.46
CA GLY A 76 15.64 2.15 13.01
C GLY A 76 14.15 2.52 12.88
N PRO A 77 13.77 3.81 13.03
CA PRO A 77 12.38 4.26 12.83
C PRO A 77 11.99 4.33 11.34
N TYR A 78 12.97 4.40 10.44
CA TYR A 78 12.74 4.67 9.02
C TYR A 78 12.05 3.55 8.25
N PRO A 79 12.32 2.24 8.47
CA PRO A 79 11.55 1.16 7.86
C PRO A 79 10.04 1.24 8.14
N LEU A 80 9.67 1.60 9.38
CA LEU A 80 8.26 1.75 9.76
C LEU A 80 7.65 3.04 9.19
N ALA A 81 8.37 4.16 9.23
CA ALA A 81 7.93 5.41 8.61
C ALA A 81 7.78 5.27 7.08
N GLY A 82 8.66 4.50 6.44
CA GLY A 82 8.61 4.18 5.02
C GLY A 82 7.34 3.40 4.66
N LEU A 83 6.94 2.43 5.49
CA LEU A 83 5.68 1.71 5.33
C LEU A 83 4.47 2.65 5.42
N TYR A 84 4.46 3.57 6.38
CA TYR A 84 3.41 4.58 6.50
C TYR A 84 3.35 5.47 5.25
N SER A 85 4.51 5.92 4.77
CA SER A 85 4.61 6.74 3.56
C SER A 85 4.04 6.00 2.32
N LEU A 86 4.19 4.68 2.23
CA LEU A 86 3.69 3.88 1.10
C LEU A 86 2.14 3.85 1.07
N TYR A 87 1.51 3.85 2.24
CA TYR A 87 0.06 3.81 2.38
C TYR A 87 -0.59 5.18 2.62
N ASP A 88 0.19 6.25 2.56
CA ASP A 88 -0.30 7.62 2.72
C ASP A 88 -1.42 7.92 1.70
N PRO A 89 -2.65 8.23 2.16
CA PRO A 89 -3.76 8.56 1.27
C PRO A 89 -3.49 9.80 0.42
N ALA A 90 -2.67 10.75 0.89
CA ALA A 90 -2.32 11.94 0.11
C ALA A 90 -1.57 11.59 -1.17
N ARG A 91 -0.92 10.42 -1.23
CA ARG A 91 -0.20 9.92 -2.40
C ARG A 91 -1.16 9.39 -3.49
N ARG A 92 -2.34 8.90 -3.12
CA ARG A 92 -3.34 8.37 -4.06
C ARG A 92 -3.96 9.53 -4.86
N GLY A 93 -3.77 9.51 -6.17
CA GLY A 93 -4.33 10.52 -7.08
C GLY A 93 -3.34 11.58 -7.55
N GLN A 94 -2.09 11.56 -7.05
CA GLN A 94 -1.01 12.36 -7.61
C GLN A 94 -0.60 11.80 -8.97
N SER A 95 -1.24 12.28 -10.03
CA SER A 95 -0.67 12.19 -11.37
C SER A 95 0.59 13.06 -11.39
N PRO A 96 1.71 12.65 -12.02
CA PRO A 96 2.91 13.46 -12.10
C PRO A 96 2.55 14.81 -12.75
N GLY A 97 2.45 15.84 -11.92
CA GLY A 97 2.03 17.17 -12.33
C GLY A 97 3.21 17.91 -12.93
N LEU A 98 3.42 17.78 -14.24
CA LEU A 98 4.10 18.82 -15.00
C LEU A 98 2.99 19.64 -15.66
N GLY A 99 2.45 20.62 -14.94
CA GLY A 99 1.40 21.51 -15.43
C GLY A 99 0.13 20.79 -15.91
N GLY A 100 -0.69 20.33 -14.97
CA GLY A 100 -2.15 20.22 -15.13
C GLY A 100 -2.73 19.76 -16.48
N VAL A 101 -2.15 18.76 -17.15
CA VAL A 101 -2.82 18.07 -18.26
C VAL A 101 -2.55 16.57 -18.12
N LEU A 102 -3.65 15.83 -18.04
CA LEU A 102 -3.72 14.37 -18.05
C LEU A 102 -2.90 13.77 -19.19
N ARG A 103 -1.62 13.52 -18.95
CA ARG A 103 -0.83 12.59 -19.77
C ARG A 103 -0.62 11.32 -18.97
N ARG A 104 -1.62 10.44 -19.08
CA ARG A 104 -1.50 9.01 -18.76
C ARG A 104 -0.13 8.53 -19.22
N LEU A 105 0.58 7.78 -18.37
CA LEU A 105 2.00 7.41 -18.46
C LEU A 105 2.51 6.90 -19.84
N ALA A 106 1.64 6.65 -20.83
CA ALA A 106 1.99 6.42 -22.21
C ALA A 106 2.75 7.59 -22.89
N GLY A 107 2.54 8.84 -22.48
CA GLY A 107 3.21 9.99 -23.12
C GLY A 107 4.52 10.46 -22.47
N GLY A 108 4.86 9.97 -21.28
CA GLY A 108 6.04 10.44 -20.51
C GLY A 108 7.35 9.76 -20.88
N PHE A 109 7.30 8.57 -21.49
CA PHE A 109 8.48 7.75 -21.75
C PHE A 109 9.25 8.13 -23.02
N GLY A 110 8.68 8.98 -23.89
CA GLY A 110 9.28 9.34 -25.18
C GLY A 110 10.09 10.65 -25.20
N ALA A 111 9.86 11.57 -24.27
CA ALA A 111 10.38 12.95 -24.38
C ALA A 111 11.79 13.16 -23.82
N ARG A 112 12.43 12.14 -23.23
CA ARG A 112 13.71 12.29 -22.52
C ARG A 112 14.84 11.46 -23.15
N ARG A 113 14.81 11.26 -24.47
CA ARG A 113 15.84 10.44 -25.14
C ARG A 113 17.16 11.14 -25.42
N ASP A 114 17.24 12.47 -25.50
CA ASP A 114 18.53 13.12 -25.79
C ASP A 114 18.81 14.37 -24.92
N PRO A 115 19.58 14.23 -23.82
CA PRO A 115 20.13 15.37 -23.11
C PRO A 115 21.50 15.83 -23.66
N PHE A 116 22.08 15.15 -24.66
CA PHE A 116 23.48 15.36 -25.07
C PHE A 116 23.66 15.40 -26.60
N ARG A 117 22.97 16.31 -27.29
CA ARG A 117 23.32 16.67 -28.68
C ARG A 117 24.20 17.92 -28.65
N PRO A 118 25.51 17.83 -28.95
CA PRO A 118 26.36 19.02 -29.01
C PRO A 118 25.97 19.93 -30.18
N PRO A 119 26.20 21.26 -30.08
CA PRO A 119 25.87 22.20 -31.15
C PRO A 119 26.72 21.94 -32.40
N PRO A 120 26.19 22.16 -33.62
CA PRO A 120 26.97 22.04 -34.83
C PRO A 120 28.07 23.11 -34.83
N HIS A 121 29.32 22.66 -34.92
CA HIS A 121 30.45 23.52 -35.23
C HIS A 121 30.30 23.97 -36.68
N HIS A 122 30.04 25.26 -36.88
CA HIS A 122 30.18 25.88 -38.18
C HIS A 122 31.66 25.89 -38.54
N LEU A 123 32.08 24.93 -39.37
CA LEU A 123 33.31 25.06 -40.16
C LEU A 123 33.03 26.09 -41.26
N ALA A 124 33.74 27.22 -41.16
CA ALA A 124 34.08 28.08 -42.29
C ALA A 124 35.41 27.60 -42.88
#